data_AF-A0A1B6FV79-F1
#
_entry.id   AF-A0A1B6FV79-F1
#
_cell.length_a   1.000
_cell.length_b   1.000
_cell.length_c   1.000
_cell.angle_alpha   90.00
_cell.angle_beta   90.00
_cell.angle_gamma   90.00
#
_symmetry.space_group_name_H-M   'P 1'
#
loop_
_entity.id
_entity.type
_entity.pdbx_description
1 polymer ?
#
loop_
_entity_poly.entity_id
_entity_poly.type
_entity_poly.pdbx_seq_one_letter_code
_entity_poly.pdbx_strand_id
1 'polypeptide(L)'
;KKAVRVLANLNHTDSYRDAFKSLKLLTVTALYLLAAVIYTDQMDFPRNEDIHSYNTRGALNYPLPTHRTTHFSKKPSYLGRKVLKSLPQNLKNLRGNELKRRLQDWLVERPVYTINEFYNIVKQVT
;
A
#
# COMPACT_ATOMS: atom_id res chain seq x y z
N LYS A 1 18.50 5.28 8.65
CA LYS A 1 19.46 5.08 7.51
C LYS A 1 20.85 4.64 8.00
N LYS A 2 21.55 5.41 8.87
CA LYS A 2 22.86 4.99 9.42
C LYS A 2 22.85 3.59 10.06
N ALA A 3 21.88 3.28 10.91
CA ALA A 3 21.75 1.94 11.52
C ALA A 3 21.61 0.82 10.47
N VAL A 4 20.75 1.00 9.46
CA VAL A 4 20.58 0.04 8.35
C VAL A 4 21.90 -0.16 7.60
N ARG A 5 22.67 0.91 7.36
CA ARG A 5 23.99 0.84 6.71
C ARG A 5 24.97 -0.01 7.50
N VAL A 6 25.02 0.14 8.83
CA VAL A 6 25.88 -0.67 9.69
C VAL A 6 25.42 -2.13 9.71
N LEU A 7 24.12 -2.37 9.89
CA LEU A 7 23.54 -3.73 9.94
C LEU A 7 23.75 -4.52 8.64
N ALA A 8 23.70 -3.85 7.49
CA ALA A 8 23.89 -4.46 6.19
C ALA A 8 25.32 -4.32 5.64
N ASN A 9 26.27 -3.80 6.44
CA ASN A 9 27.67 -3.56 6.07
C ASN A 9 27.85 -2.89 4.69
N LEU A 10 27.07 -1.82 4.41
CA LEU A 10 27.02 -1.18 3.10
C LEU A 10 28.12 -0.11 2.93
N ASN A 11 28.82 -0.15 1.80
CA ASN A 11 29.74 0.90 1.36
C ASN A 11 28.99 2.19 1.02
N HIS A 12 29.67 3.33 1.05
CA HIS A 12 29.04 4.65 0.88
C HIS A 12 28.16 4.78 -0.38
N THR A 13 28.55 4.11 -1.47
CA THR A 13 27.85 4.09 -2.76
C THR A 13 26.73 3.07 -2.86
N ASP A 14 26.66 2.11 -1.95
CA ASP A 14 25.70 1.01 -2.05
C ASP A 14 24.26 1.50 -1.81
N SER A 15 23.35 0.93 -2.59
CA SER A 15 21.93 1.21 -2.50
C SER A 15 21.34 0.64 -1.20
N TYR A 16 20.50 1.44 -0.53
CA TYR A 16 19.73 0.95 0.61
C TYR A 16 18.60 0.00 0.20
N ARG A 17 18.21 -0.06 -1.08
CA ARG A 17 17.06 -0.88 -1.53
C ARG A 17 17.25 -2.35 -1.15
N ASP A 18 18.40 -2.91 -1.50
CA ASP A 18 18.68 -4.32 -1.26
C ASP A 18 18.82 -4.61 0.23
N ALA A 19 19.37 -3.67 1.00
CA ALA A 19 19.46 -3.80 2.46
C ALA A 19 18.10 -3.78 3.16
N PHE A 20 17.14 -2.95 2.71
CA PHE A 20 15.79 -2.99 3.26
C PHE A 20 15.12 -4.34 2.97
N LYS A 21 15.33 -4.87 1.77
CA LYS A 21 14.81 -6.19 1.37
C LYS A 21 15.44 -7.32 2.19
N SER A 22 16.78 -7.36 2.30
CA SER A 22 17.50 -8.42 3.01
C SER A 22 17.21 -8.43 4.51
N LEU A 23 17.09 -7.25 5.12
CA LEU A 23 16.74 -7.10 6.54
C LEU A 23 15.23 -7.21 6.81
N LYS A 24 14.41 -7.43 5.77
CA LYS A 24 12.94 -7.45 5.84
C LYS A 24 12.34 -6.19 6.48
N LEU A 25 12.92 -5.04 6.18
CA LEU A 25 12.50 -3.74 6.70
C LEU A 25 11.61 -3.00 5.70
N LEU A 26 10.63 -2.26 6.24
CA LEU A 26 9.82 -1.33 5.47
C LEU A 26 10.43 0.07 5.48
N THR A 27 10.36 0.75 4.34
CA THR A 27 10.63 2.19 4.26
C THR A 27 9.54 2.98 4.98
N VAL A 28 9.82 4.25 5.31
CA VAL A 28 8.81 5.15 5.92
C VAL A 28 7.56 5.27 5.04
N THR A 29 7.75 5.35 3.72
CA THR A 29 6.64 5.45 2.76
C THR A 29 5.83 4.14 2.72
N ALA A 30 6.49 2.99 2.74
CA ALA A 30 5.79 1.70 2.80
C ALA A 30 5.04 1.51 4.13
N LEU A 31 5.62 1.94 5.25
CA LEU A 31 4.94 1.96 6.55
C LEU A 31 3.67 2.84 6.51
N TYR A 32 3.77 4.03 5.91
CA TYR A 32 2.62 4.92 5.77
C TYR A 32 1.52 4.32 4.88
N LEU A 33 1.88 3.69 3.76
CA LEU A 33 0.94 3.00 2.89
C LEU A 33 0.24 1.85 3.62
N LEU A 34 1.01 1.00 4.33
CA LEU A 34 0.48 -0.10 5.13
C LEU A 34 -0.50 0.44 6.19
N ALA A 35 -0.11 1.47 6.94
CA ALA A 35 -0.97 2.08 7.96
C ALA A 35 -2.27 2.64 7.37
N ALA A 36 -2.20 3.35 6.23
CA ALA A 36 -3.38 3.90 5.56
C ALA A 36 -4.33 2.79 5.07
N VAL A 37 -3.79 1.68 4.56
CA VAL A 37 -4.59 0.51 4.15
C VAL A 37 -5.27 -0.14 5.34
N ILE A 38 -4.55 -0.42 6.41
CA ILE A 38 -5.13 -1.06 7.61
C ILE A 38 -6.16 -0.16 8.28
N TYR A 39 -5.91 1.14 8.36
CA TYR A 39 -6.91 2.09 8.81
C TYR A 39 -8.20 2.02 7.97
N THR A 40 -8.06 1.93 6.65
CA THR A 40 -9.22 1.87 5.74
C THR A 40 -10.00 0.57 5.91
N ASP A 41 -9.30 -0.55 6.07
CA ASP A 41 -9.89 -1.87 6.29
C ASP A 41 -10.62 -1.95 7.64
N GLN A 42 -10.08 -1.34 8.69
CA GLN A 42 -10.70 -1.27 10.02
C GLN A 42 -11.94 -0.37 10.08
N MET A 43 -12.03 0.66 9.23
CA MET A 43 -13.19 1.55 9.17
C MET A 43 -14.39 0.91 8.45
N ASP A 44 -14.21 -0.27 7.85
CA ASP A 44 -15.24 -1.06 7.14
C ASP A 44 -16.14 -0.21 6.22
N PHE A 45 -15.51 0.60 5.38
CA PHE A 45 -16.25 1.39 4.39
C PHE A 45 -17.00 0.47 3.41
N PRO A 46 -18.19 0.86 2.94
CA PRO A 46 -18.92 0.08 1.94
C PRO A 46 -18.08 -0.05 0.66
N ARG A 47 -18.04 -1.27 0.11
CA ARG A 47 -17.48 -1.57 -1.20
C ARG A 47 -18.55 -1.35 -2.28
N ASN A 48 -18.15 -1.37 -3.54
CA ASN A 48 -19.11 -1.20 -4.64
C ASN A 48 -20.16 -2.31 -4.69
N GLU A 49 -19.84 -3.52 -4.23
CA GLU A 49 -20.80 -4.63 -4.09
C GLU A 49 -21.90 -4.35 -3.07
N ASP A 50 -21.61 -3.55 -2.04
CA ASP A 50 -22.60 -3.17 -1.03
C ASP A 50 -23.55 -2.07 -1.55
N ILE A 51 -23.16 -1.38 -2.63
CA ILE A 51 -23.90 -0.25 -3.22
C ILE A 51 -24.77 -0.71 -4.39
N HIS A 52 -24.31 -1.68 -5.17
CA HIS A 52 -24.98 -2.14 -6.39
C HIS A 52 -25.51 -3.56 -6.21
N SER A 53 -26.74 -3.80 -6.65
CA SER A 53 -27.40 -5.11 -6.60
C SER A 53 -26.91 -6.11 -7.67
N TYR A 54 -25.89 -5.75 -8.46
CA TYR A 54 -25.38 -6.57 -9.55
C TYR A 54 -23.85 -6.57 -9.57
N ASN A 55 -23.28 -7.67 -10.07
CA ASN A 55 -21.83 -7.86 -10.12
C ASN A 55 -21.19 -6.87 -11.11
N THR A 56 -20.40 -5.94 -10.57
CA THR A 56 -19.57 -5.04 -11.38
C THR A 56 -18.13 -5.55 -11.40
N ARG A 57 -17.40 -5.27 -12.49
CA ARG A 57 -15.95 -5.59 -12.60
C ARG A 57 -15.10 -5.02 -11.45
N GLY A 58 -15.63 -4.01 -10.75
CA GLY A 58 -14.99 -3.38 -9.60
C GLY A 58 -15.72 -3.58 -8.27
N ALA A 59 -16.53 -4.62 -8.13
CA ALA A 59 -17.36 -4.92 -6.96
C ALA A 59 -16.57 -4.83 -5.63
N LEU A 60 -15.38 -5.43 -5.59
CA LEU A 60 -14.53 -5.47 -4.40
C LEU A 60 -13.74 -4.17 -4.13
N ASN A 61 -13.86 -3.14 -4.98
CA ASN A 61 -13.17 -1.88 -4.78
C ASN A 61 -13.94 -0.97 -3.83
N TYR A 62 -13.20 -0.21 -3.03
CA TYR A 62 -13.76 0.92 -2.29
C TYR A 62 -14.06 2.10 -3.23
N PRO A 63 -15.26 2.70 -3.16
CA PRO A 63 -15.58 3.90 -3.90
C PRO A 63 -14.73 5.06 -3.40
N LEU A 64 -14.15 5.80 -4.35
CA LEU A 64 -13.39 7.01 -4.07
C LEU A 64 -14.33 8.21 -4.16
N PRO A 65 -14.55 8.96 -3.05
CA PRO A 65 -15.46 10.09 -3.06
C PRO A 65 -14.89 11.22 -3.91
N THR A 66 -15.74 11.79 -4.75
CA THR A 66 -15.43 12.98 -5.56
C THR A 66 -15.14 14.16 -4.64
N HIS A 67 -14.06 14.89 -4.91
CA HIS A 67 -13.62 16.01 -4.10
C HIS A 67 -12.91 17.05 -4.97
N ARG A 68 -12.87 18.30 -4.50
CA ARG A 68 -12.30 19.45 -5.23
C ARG A 68 -10.93 19.89 -4.72
N THR A 69 -10.56 19.54 -3.48
CA THR A 69 -9.35 20.06 -2.83
C THR A 69 -8.26 19.00 -2.71
N THR A 70 -7.01 19.41 -2.93
CA THR A 70 -5.83 18.53 -2.74
C THR A 70 -5.65 18.12 -1.28
N HIS A 71 -6.16 18.90 -0.33
CA HIS A 71 -6.15 18.53 1.08
C HIS A 71 -7.00 17.26 1.34
N PHE A 72 -8.14 17.14 0.66
CA PHE A 72 -8.99 15.96 0.81
C PHE A 72 -8.31 14.69 0.26
N SER A 73 -7.60 14.79 -0.86
CA SER A 73 -6.87 13.64 -1.43
C SER A 73 -5.69 13.17 -0.58
N LYS A 74 -5.17 14.02 0.31
CA LYS A 74 -4.08 13.70 1.24
C LYS A 74 -4.56 12.95 2.49
N LYS A 75 -5.87 12.88 2.76
CA LYS A 75 -6.40 12.17 3.94
C LYS A 75 -6.00 10.69 3.90
N PRO A 76 -5.58 10.09 5.04
CA PRO A 76 -5.23 8.67 5.09
C PRO A 76 -6.37 7.75 4.62
N SER A 77 -7.62 8.09 4.94
CA SER A 77 -8.81 7.34 4.49
C SER A 77 -9.07 7.42 2.98
N TYR A 78 -8.64 8.51 2.32
CA TYR A 78 -8.71 8.61 0.87
C TYR A 78 -7.55 7.85 0.23
N LEU A 79 -6.34 8.05 0.74
CA LEU A 79 -5.16 7.36 0.25
C LEU A 79 -5.28 5.84 0.39
N GLY A 80 -5.71 5.34 1.55
CA GLY A 80 -5.84 3.90 1.80
C GLY A 80 -6.84 3.24 0.85
N ARG A 81 -8.01 3.86 0.61
CA ARG A 81 -8.95 3.41 -0.42
C ARG A 81 -8.33 3.41 -1.83
N LYS A 82 -7.57 4.44 -2.16
CA LYS A 82 -6.91 4.56 -3.47
C LYS A 82 -5.84 3.49 -3.66
N VAL A 83 -5.07 3.21 -2.62
CA VAL A 83 -4.05 2.15 -2.58
C VAL A 83 -4.72 0.78 -2.73
N LEU A 84 -5.73 0.47 -1.91
CA LEU A 84 -6.50 -0.78 -1.99
C LEU A 84 -7.08 -1.02 -3.38
N LYS A 85 -7.69 0.01 -3.98
CA LYS A 85 -8.20 -0.05 -5.37
C LYS A 85 -7.11 -0.37 -6.39
N SER A 86 -5.88 0.05 -6.16
CA SER A 86 -4.76 -0.22 -7.09
C SER A 86 -4.13 -1.60 -6.89
N LEU A 87 -4.22 -2.21 -5.71
CA LEU A 87 -3.56 -3.49 -5.42
C LEU A 87 -4.01 -4.63 -6.35
N PRO A 88 -3.15 -5.65 -6.55
CA PRO A 88 -3.52 -6.84 -7.30
C PRO A 88 -4.63 -7.62 -6.59
N GLN A 89 -5.40 -8.41 -7.36
CA GLN A 89 -6.63 -9.05 -6.88
C GLN A 89 -6.41 -9.98 -5.68
N ASN A 90 -5.27 -10.68 -5.65
CA ASN A 90 -4.88 -11.57 -4.57
C ASN A 90 -4.77 -10.86 -3.21
N LEU A 91 -4.51 -9.54 -3.19
CA LEU A 91 -4.48 -8.74 -1.96
C LEU A 91 -5.84 -8.09 -1.65
N LYS A 92 -6.62 -7.72 -2.68
CA LYS A 92 -7.95 -7.08 -2.51
C LYS A 92 -8.99 -7.97 -1.83
N ASN A 93 -8.85 -9.28 -1.98
CA ASN A 93 -9.75 -10.26 -1.38
C ASN A 93 -9.49 -10.47 0.12
N LEU A 94 -8.34 -10.02 0.63
CA LEU A 94 -7.95 -10.20 2.01
C LEU A 94 -8.52 -9.08 2.90
N ARG A 95 -8.72 -9.39 4.18
CA ARG A 95 -9.10 -8.42 5.22
C ARG A 95 -8.30 -8.66 6.51
N GLY A 96 -8.35 -7.69 7.41
CA GLY A 96 -7.80 -7.76 8.76
C GLY A 96 -6.31 -8.12 8.80
N ASN A 97 -5.98 -9.04 9.71
CA ASN A 97 -4.59 -9.45 9.95
C ASN A 97 -3.95 -10.14 8.74
N GLU A 98 -4.73 -10.83 7.91
CA GLU A 98 -4.21 -11.49 6.72
C GLU A 98 -3.80 -10.47 5.66
N LEU A 99 -4.64 -9.48 5.41
CA LEU A 99 -4.32 -8.34 4.54
C LEU A 99 -3.06 -7.63 5.02
N LYS A 100 -2.97 -7.34 6.33
CA LYS A 100 -1.80 -6.70 6.94
C LYS A 100 -0.52 -7.48 6.67
N ARG A 101 -0.51 -8.77 6.99
CA ARG A 101 0.66 -9.62 6.80
C ARG A 101 1.05 -9.69 5.33
N ARG A 102 0.10 -9.96 4.44
CA ARG A 102 0.41 -10.17 3.01
C ARG A 102 0.84 -8.89 2.31
N LEU A 103 0.25 -7.75 2.68
CA LEU A 103 0.67 -6.45 2.17
C LEU A 103 2.05 -6.05 2.71
N GLN A 104 2.33 -6.33 3.98
CA GLN A 104 3.66 -6.12 4.55
C GLN A 104 4.72 -6.93 3.80
N ASP A 105 4.49 -8.23 3.60
CA ASP A 105 5.40 -9.08 2.80
C ASP A 105 5.60 -8.51 1.39
N TRP A 106 4.52 -8.08 0.74
CA TRP A 106 4.56 -7.52 -0.61
C TRP A 106 5.40 -6.24 -0.70
N LEU A 107 5.30 -5.37 0.31
CA LEU A 107 6.02 -4.10 0.42
C LEU A 107 7.48 -4.27 0.86
N VAL A 108 7.80 -5.28 1.67
CA VAL A 108 9.18 -5.61 2.05
C VAL A 108 9.98 -6.03 0.82
N GLU A 109 9.40 -6.86 -0.05
CA GLU A 109 10.05 -7.31 -1.28
C GLU A 109 10.28 -6.18 -2.30
N ARG A 110 9.58 -5.04 -2.13
CA ARG A 110 9.53 -3.91 -3.07
C ARG A 110 9.74 -2.59 -2.30
N PRO A 111 10.97 -2.22 -1.94
CA PRO A 111 11.24 -1.02 -1.16
C PRO A 111 10.73 0.24 -1.88
N VAL A 112 9.64 0.83 -1.38
CA VAL A 112 9.01 2.03 -1.95
C VAL A 112 9.52 3.29 -1.24
N TYR A 113 10.08 4.26 -1.94
CA TYR A 113 10.50 5.54 -1.35
C TYR A 113 9.48 6.65 -1.57
N THR A 114 8.64 6.56 -2.61
CA THR A 114 7.57 7.55 -2.87
C THR A 114 6.23 6.89 -3.19
N ILE A 115 5.13 7.60 -2.94
CA ILE A 115 3.79 7.10 -3.28
C ILE A 115 3.66 6.86 -4.80
N ASN A 116 4.26 7.70 -5.63
CA ASN A 116 4.24 7.53 -7.09
C ASN A 116 4.97 6.27 -7.53
N GLU A 117 6.12 5.98 -6.91
CA GLU A 117 6.86 4.75 -7.15
C GLU A 117 6.02 3.51 -6.83
N PHE A 118 5.27 3.51 -5.73
CA PHE A 118 4.33 2.44 -5.43
C PHE A 118 3.35 2.19 -6.59
N TYR A 119 2.70 3.25 -7.10
CA TYR A 119 1.75 3.10 -8.20
C TYR A 119 2.42 2.62 -9.49
N ASN A 120 3.67 3.01 -9.76
CA ASN A 120 4.42 2.52 -10.91
C ASN A 120 4.72 1.03 -10.79
N ILE A 121 5.14 0.57 -9.60
CA ILE A 121 5.39 -0.86 -9.33
C ILE A 121 4.10 -1.67 -9.49
N VAL A 122 2.98 -1.18 -8.93
CA VAL A 122 1.68 -1.88 -9.04
C VAL A 122 1.25 -2.06 -10.49
N LYS A 123 1.44 -1.04 -11.34
CA LYS A 123 1.13 -1.11 -12.79
C LYS A 123 1.98 -2.12 -13.56
N GLN A 124 3.17 -2.48 -13.06
CA GLN A 124 4.02 -3.49 -13.69
C GLN A 124 3.64 -4.92 -13.29
N VAL A 125 2.93 -5.09 -12.17
CA VAL A 125 2.56 -6.39 -11.61
C VAL A 125 1.12 -6.78 -11.97
N THR A 126 0.30 -5.82 -12.42
CA THR A 126 -1.12 -6.00 -12.77
C THR A 126 -1.29 -6.05 -14.28
#